data_AF-A0A966RRG1-F1
#
_entry.id   AF-A0A966RRG1-F1
#
_cell.length_a   1.000
_cell.length_b   1.000
_cell.length_c   1.000
_cell.angle_alpha   90.00
_cell.angle_beta   90.00
_cell.angle_gamma   90.00
#
_symmetry.space_group_name_H-M   'P 1'
#
loop_
_entity.id
_entity.type
_entity.pdbx_description
1 polymer ?
#
loop_
_entity_poly.entity_id
_entity_poly.type
_entity_poly.pdbx_seq_one_letter_code
_entity_poly.pdbx_strand_id
1 'polypeptide(L)'
;ALEDLLDTYAGVIIVISHDRYFLERVCDRFVGLLGNESLQDLALGIEQYLELRAEMISRSVVTEDKKEISGAAQLRLVKKELAKVEKQLERVIAQEQELIKEQESASFDHKRLLEVSAKLTEVGKARSELEDKWLELSGQIKE
;
A
#
# COMPACT_ATOMS: atom_id res chain seq x y z
N ALA A 1 -3.07 -15.05 -51.07
CA ALA A 1 -2.14 -15.99 -51.74
C ALA A 1 -1.66 -17.11 -50.82
N LEU A 2 -1.07 -16.78 -49.66
CA LEU A 2 -0.78 -17.77 -48.61
C LEU A 2 -2.08 -18.18 -47.92
N GLU A 3 -2.91 -17.20 -47.62
CA GLU A 3 -4.16 -17.31 -46.89
C GLU A 3 -5.15 -18.23 -47.62
N ASP A 4 -5.30 -18.04 -48.94
CA ASP A 4 -6.17 -18.86 -49.80
C ASP A 4 -5.71 -20.33 -49.89
N LEU A 5 -4.41 -20.60 -49.67
CA LEU A 5 -3.89 -21.96 -49.53
C LEU A 5 -4.31 -22.56 -48.18
N LEU A 6 -4.26 -21.77 -47.10
CA LEU A 6 -4.65 -22.21 -45.76
C LEU A 6 -6.16 -22.48 -45.68
N ASP A 7 -7.00 -21.68 -46.34
CA ASP A 7 -8.47 -21.92 -46.44
C ASP A 7 -8.82 -23.28 -47.08
N THR A 8 -7.95 -23.80 -47.95
CA THR A 8 -8.13 -25.11 -48.63
C THR A 8 -7.48 -26.28 -47.89
N TYR A 9 -6.85 -26.05 -46.73
CA TYR A 9 -6.12 -27.08 -46.01
C TYR A 9 -7.07 -28.03 -45.26
N ALA A 10 -7.05 -29.31 -45.64
CA ALA A 10 -7.97 -30.33 -45.11
C ALA A 10 -7.64 -30.85 -43.69
N GLY A 11 -7.02 -30.04 -42.83
CA GLY A 11 -6.57 -30.42 -41.50
C GLY A 11 -6.64 -29.26 -40.49
N VAL A 12 -6.29 -29.54 -39.24
CA VAL A 12 -6.27 -28.51 -38.17
C VAL A 12 -4.94 -27.77 -38.19
N ILE A 13 -4.99 -26.43 -38.22
CA ILE A 13 -3.83 -25.55 -38.11
C ILE A 13 -3.92 -24.76 -36.80
N ILE A 14 -2.81 -24.63 -36.09
CA ILE A 14 -2.65 -23.69 -34.98
C ILE A 14 -1.79 -22.54 -35.48
N VAL A 15 -2.34 -21.32 -35.46
CA VAL A 15 -1.69 -20.11 -35.99
C VAL A 15 -1.37 -19.16 -34.85
N ILE A 16 -0.15 -18.63 -34.84
CA ILE A 16 0.27 -17.53 -33.97
C ILE A 16 0.79 -16.42 -34.88
N SER A 17 0.16 -15.25 -34.84
CA SER A 17 0.54 -14.08 -35.61
C SER A 17 0.29 -12.81 -34.81
N HIS A 18 0.93 -11.71 -35.21
CA HIS A 18 0.66 -10.36 -34.71
C HIS A 18 -0.22 -9.54 -35.68
N ASP A 19 -0.50 -10.05 -36.88
CA ASP A 19 -1.39 -9.42 -37.84
C ASP A 19 -2.84 -9.85 -37.57
N ARG A 20 -3.64 -8.89 -37.09
CA ARG A 20 -5.08 -9.05 -36.84
C ARG A 20 -5.85 -9.49 -38.09
N TYR A 21 -5.57 -8.87 -39.24
CA TYR A 21 -6.33 -9.12 -40.47
C TYR A 21 -6.07 -10.52 -41.01
N PHE A 22 -4.82 -11.00 -40.93
CA PHE A 22 -4.47 -12.37 -41.30
C PHE A 22 -5.21 -13.39 -40.42
N LEU A 23 -5.23 -13.18 -39.09
CA LEU A 23 -5.90 -14.08 -38.16
C LEU A 23 -7.43 -14.07 -38.33
N GLU A 24 -8.06 -12.90 -38.46
CA GLU A 24 -9.51 -12.76 -38.71
C GLU A 24 -9.95 -13.37 -40.06
N ARG A 25 -9.03 -13.51 -41.02
CA ARG A 25 -9.31 -14.02 -42.37
C ARG A 25 -8.82 -15.47 -42.60
N VAL A 26 -8.30 -16.16 -41.59
CA VAL A 26 -7.81 -17.56 -41.70
C VAL A 26 -8.24 -18.45 -40.51
N CYS A 27 -8.63 -17.87 -39.36
CA CYS A 27 -8.95 -18.63 -38.15
C CYS A 27 -10.43 -18.52 -37.75
N ASP A 28 -11.12 -19.66 -37.63
CA ASP A 28 -12.52 -19.73 -37.16
C ASP A 28 -12.68 -19.62 -35.64
N ARG A 29 -11.61 -19.86 -34.87
CA ARG A 29 -11.63 -19.89 -33.40
C ARG A 29 -10.39 -19.22 -32.84
N PHE A 30 -10.60 -18.40 -31.82
CA PHE A 30 -9.57 -17.61 -31.16
C PHE A 30 -9.41 -18.06 -29.71
N VAL A 31 -8.16 -18.24 -29.28
CA VAL A 31 -7.84 -18.61 -27.90
C VAL A 31 -6.79 -17.64 -27.39
N GLY A 32 -7.11 -16.93 -26.30
CA GLY A 32 -6.27 -15.90 -25.70
C GLY A 32 -5.41 -16.42 -24.56
N LEU A 33 -4.17 -15.94 -24.50
CA LEU A 33 -3.33 -15.99 -23.30
C LEU A 33 -3.39 -14.63 -22.60
N LEU A 34 -4.02 -14.57 -21.44
CA LEU A 34 -4.27 -13.33 -20.68
C LEU A 34 -3.36 -13.24 -19.44
N GLY A 35 -2.11 -13.70 -19.58
CA GLY A 35 -1.05 -13.56 -18.55
C GLY A 35 -1.25 -14.36 -17.26
N ASN A 36 -2.31 -15.16 -17.15
CA ASN A 36 -2.63 -16.01 -15.99
C ASN A 36 -2.25 -17.49 -16.20
N GLU A 37 -1.29 -17.76 -17.10
CA GLU A 37 -0.83 -19.10 -17.50
C GLU A 37 -1.93 -20.05 -18.05
N SER A 38 -3.14 -19.53 -18.30
CA SER A 38 -4.28 -20.29 -18.81
C SER A 38 -4.68 -19.83 -20.22
N LEU A 39 -5.18 -20.79 -21.00
CA LEU A 39 -5.80 -20.54 -22.31
C LEU A 39 -7.29 -20.30 -22.13
N GLN A 40 -7.79 -19.16 -22.60
CA GLN A 40 -9.22 -18.81 -22.58
C GLN A 40 -9.78 -18.77 -24.00
N ASP A 41 -10.91 -19.45 -24.23
CA ASP A 41 -11.64 -19.40 -25.50
C ASP A 41 -12.31 -18.03 -25.69
N LEU A 42 -12.20 -17.46 -26.89
CA LEU A 42 -12.66 -16.10 -27.18
C LEU A 42 -13.79 -16.14 -28.22
N ALA A 43 -15.02 -16.21 -27.73
CA ALA A 43 -16.22 -16.28 -28.55
C ALA A 43 -16.46 -15.03 -29.43
N LEU A 44 -15.92 -13.86 -29.04
CA LEU A 44 -15.96 -12.63 -29.84
C LEU A 44 -14.61 -12.33 -30.55
N GLY A 45 -13.75 -13.34 -30.66
CA GLY A 45 -12.50 -13.25 -31.42
C GLY A 45 -11.48 -12.27 -30.87
N ILE A 46 -10.78 -11.58 -31.78
CA ILE A 46 -9.68 -10.66 -31.43
C ILE A 46 -10.17 -9.42 -30.69
N GLU A 47 -11.40 -8.94 -30.93
CA GLU A 47 -11.94 -7.79 -30.21
C GLU A 47 -12.03 -8.09 -28.71
N GLN A 48 -12.52 -9.29 -28.35
CA GLN A 48 -12.55 -9.75 -26.96
C GLN A 48 -11.15 -9.80 -26.32
N TYR A 49 -10.13 -10.20 -27.08
CA TYR A 49 -8.75 -10.20 -26.61
C TYR A 49 -8.26 -8.78 -26.30
N LEU A 50 -8.59 -7.81 -27.16
CA LEU A 50 -8.19 -6.42 -26.99
C LEU A 50 -8.91 -5.77 -25.81
N GLU A 51 -10.21 -6.01 -25.64
CA GLU A 51 -10.99 -5.58 -24.47
C GLU A 51 -10.41 -6.14 -23.17
N LEU A 52 -10.29 -7.47 -23.06
CA LEU A 52 -9.76 -8.13 -21.85
C LEU A 52 -8.32 -7.71 -21.55
N ARG A 53 -7.51 -7.45 -22.58
CA ARG A 53 -6.14 -6.93 -22.42
C ARG A 53 -6.15 -5.46 -21.96
N ALA A 54 -7.05 -4.63 -22.46
CA ALA A 54 -7.20 -3.24 -22.01
C ALA A 54 -7.70 -3.17 -20.55
N GLU A 55 -8.67 -4.03 -20.18
CA GLU A 55 -9.09 -4.21 -18.79
C GLU A 55 -7.92 -4.67 -17.91
N MET A 56 -7.15 -5.67 -18.35
CA MET A 56 -5.99 -6.17 -17.61
C MET A 56 -4.94 -5.07 -17.40
N ILE A 57 -4.66 -4.25 -18.42
CA ILE A 57 -3.71 -3.12 -18.34
C ILE A 57 -4.24 -2.02 -17.42
N SER A 58 -5.53 -1.64 -17.53
CA SER A 58 -6.11 -0.66 -16.61
C SER A 58 -6.11 -1.16 -15.16
N ARG A 59 -6.39 -2.45 -14.94
CA ARG A 59 -6.35 -3.09 -13.63
C ARG A 59 -4.92 -3.20 -13.13
N SER A 60 -3.93 -3.46 -13.99
CA SER A 60 -2.53 -3.49 -13.60
C SER A 60 -2.06 -2.10 -13.16
N VAL A 61 -2.39 -1.04 -13.90
CA VAL A 61 -2.11 0.36 -13.53
C VAL A 61 -2.77 0.71 -12.18
N VAL A 62 -4.04 0.37 -11.98
CA VAL A 62 -4.74 0.55 -10.69
C VAL A 62 -4.12 -0.29 -9.55
N THR A 63 -3.47 -1.42 -9.86
CA THR A 63 -2.66 -2.17 -8.86
C THR A 63 -1.24 -1.65 -8.68
N GLU A 64 -0.70 -0.85 -9.60
CA GLU A 64 0.62 -0.24 -9.48
C GLU A 64 0.59 1.06 -8.67
N ASP A 65 -0.49 1.84 -8.71
CA ASP A 65 -0.82 2.82 -7.65
C ASP A 65 -1.03 2.14 -6.28
N LYS A 66 -1.24 0.82 -6.28
CA LYS A 66 -1.31 -0.05 -5.10
C LYS A 66 -0.01 -0.80 -4.78
N LYS A 67 1.09 -0.53 -5.49
CA LYS A 67 2.44 -0.81 -4.98
C LYS A 67 2.86 0.31 -4.04
N GLU A 68 2.16 0.36 -2.92
CA GLU A 68 2.74 0.93 -1.72
C GLU A 68 4.10 0.28 -1.44
N ILE A 69 4.96 1.02 -0.75
CA ILE A 69 6.22 0.54 -0.18
C ILE A 69 5.99 -0.86 0.40
N SER A 70 6.72 -1.88 -0.09
CA SER A 70 6.57 -3.29 0.35
C SER A 70 6.21 -3.39 1.82
N GLY A 71 5.20 -4.19 2.19
CA GLY A 71 4.70 -4.25 3.58
C GLY A 71 5.80 -4.46 4.63
N ALA A 72 6.88 -5.17 4.28
CA ALA A 72 8.07 -5.31 5.12
C ALA A 72 8.81 -3.98 5.39
N ALA A 73 8.84 -3.05 4.44
CA ALA A 73 9.39 -1.71 4.58
C ALA A 73 8.41 -0.73 5.24
N GLN A 74 7.08 -0.83 5.01
CA GLN A 74 6.08 -0.11 5.83
C GLN A 74 6.18 -0.49 7.30
N LEU A 75 6.18 -1.78 7.63
CA LEU A 75 6.34 -2.27 9.00
C LEU A 75 7.67 -1.81 9.64
N ARG A 76 8.74 -1.64 8.86
CA ARG A 76 10.01 -1.06 9.36
C ARG A 76 9.93 0.44 9.61
N LEU A 77 9.14 1.19 8.84
CA LEU A 77 8.88 2.61 9.09
C LEU A 77 8.02 2.80 10.34
N VAL A 78 6.89 2.07 10.48
CA VAL A 78 6.02 2.12 11.65
C VAL A 78 6.78 1.74 12.92
N LYS A 79 7.56 0.65 12.91
CA LYS A 79 8.42 0.26 14.06
C LYS A 79 9.47 1.31 14.42
N LYS A 80 10.01 2.05 13.44
CA LYS A 80 10.99 3.12 13.67
C LYS A 80 10.34 4.35 14.31
N GLU A 81 9.15 4.74 13.85
CA GLU A 81 8.41 5.85 14.47
C GLU A 81 7.89 5.47 15.86
N LEU A 82 7.44 4.23 16.09
CA LEU A 82 7.07 3.73 17.42
C LEU A 82 8.24 3.87 18.42
N ALA A 83 9.42 3.36 18.08
CA ALA A 83 10.62 3.46 18.94
C ALA A 83 11.08 4.90 19.18
N LYS A 84 10.77 5.82 18.26
CA LYS A 84 11.02 7.25 18.39
C LYS A 84 10.01 7.90 19.35
N VAL A 85 8.73 7.55 19.26
CA VAL A 85 7.68 8.00 20.19
C VAL A 85 7.94 7.48 21.61
N GLU A 86 8.32 6.21 21.78
CA GLU A 86 8.72 5.64 23.08
C GLU A 86 9.85 6.45 23.74
N LYS A 87 10.88 6.77 22.96
CA LYS A 87 12.01 7.61 23.42
C LYS A 87 11.62 9.06 23.70
N GLN A 88 10.57 9.58 23.06
CA GLN A 88 10.02 10.90 23.40
C GLN A 88 9.20 10.82 24.70
N LEU A 89 8.41 9.77 24.88
CA LEU A 89 7.59 9.54 26.08
C LEU A 89 8.47 9.38 27.34
N GLU A 90 9.55 8.59 27.25
CA GLU A 90 10.53 8.43 28.34
C GLU A 90 11.13 9.78 28.78
N ARG A 91 11.45 10.66 27.82
CA ARG A 91 11.96 12.01 28.11
C ARG A 91 10.92 12.91 28.77
N VAL A 92 9.67 12.85 28.30
CA VAL A 92 8.56 13.64 28.82
C VAL A 92 8.22 13.20 30.25
N ILE A 93 8.23 11.89 30.54
CA ILE A 93 8.06 11.34 31.90
C ILE A 93 9.22 11.78 32.81
N ALA A 94 10.46 11.78 32.33
CA ALA A 94 11.59 12.29 33.11
C ALA A 94 11.46 13.80 33.41
N GLN A 95 10.99 14.60 32.45
CA GLN A 95 10.71 16.03 32.66
C GLN A 95 9.54 16.26 33.64
N GLU A 96 8.48 15.45 33.57
CA GLU A 96 7.37 15.45 34.52
C GLU A 96 7.86 15.19 35.95
N GLN A 97 8.73 14.18 36.15
CA GLN A 97 9.32 13.88 37.45
C GLN A 97 10.22 15.01 37.99
N GLU A 98 11.02 15.66 37.15
CA GLU A 98 11.83 16.82 37.59
C GLU A 98 10.95 18.03 37.95
N LEU A 99 9.87 18.29 37.21
CA LEU A 99 8.91 19.35 37.55
C LEU A 99 8.15 19.05 38.86
N ILE A 100 7.82 17.79 39.14
CA ILE A 100 7.22 17.39 40.43
C ILE A 100 8.19 17.66 41.59
N LYS A 101 9.47 17.28 41.45
CA LYS A 101 10.51 17.60 42.45
C LYS A 101 10.69 19.12 42.61
N GLU A 102 10.66 19.87 41.51
CA GLU A 102 10.74 21.34 41.56
C GLU A 102 9.54 21.91 42.32
N GLN A 103 8.32 21.39 42.08
CA GLN A 103 7.10 21.79 42.78
C GLN A 103 7.20 21.52 44.29
N GLU A 104 7.68 20.34 44.69
CA GLU A 104 7.92 20.00 46.11
C GLU A 104 8.94 20.97 46.73
N SER A 105 10.04 21.25 46.05
CA SER A 105 11.09 22.17 46.52
C SER A 105 10.61 23.62 46.63
N ALA A 106 9.68 24.04 45.75
CA ALA A 106 9.14 25.39 45.65
C ALA A 106 7.92 25.64 46.55
N SER A 107 7.60 24.73 47.49
CA SER A 107 6.39 24.74 48.33
C SER A 107 6.05 26.07 49.04
N PHE A 108 7.02 26.98 49.21
CA PHE A 108 6.85 28.27 49.88
C PHE A 108 6.82 29.48 48.92
N ASP A 109 7.05 29.31 47.61
CA ASP A 109 6.94 30.37 46.61
C ASP A 109 5.70 30.18 45.73
N HIS A 110 4.66 30.95 46.02
CA HIS A 110 3.39 30.91 45.30
C HIS A 110 3.52 31.25 43.80
N LYS A 111 4.44 32.13 43.41
CA LYS A 111 4.66 32.45 41.98
C LYS A 111 5.33 31.29 41.28
N ARG A 112 6.37 30.71 41.89
CA ARG A 112 7.09 29.59 41.29
C ARG A 112 6.21 28.34 41.18
N LEU A 113 5.36 28.08 42.17
CA LEU A 113 4.36 27.00 42.13
C LEU A 113 3.36 27.17 40.96
N LEU A 114 2.90 28.39 40.67
CA LEU A 114 2.03 28.66 39.53
C LEU A 114 2.75 28.41 38.19
N GLU A 115 4.01 28.84 38.05
CA GLU A 115 4.82 28.56 36.86
C GLU A 115 5.08 27.07 36.64
N VAL A 116 5.44 26.35 37.70
CA VAL A 116 5.74 24.91 37.64
C VAL A 116 4.47 24.10 37.36
N SER A 117 3.35 24.42 38.03
CA SER A 117 2.07 23.75 37.75
C SER A 117 1.57 23.97 36.33
N ALA A 118 1.71 25.18 35.77
CA ALA A 118 1.39 25.46 34.37
C ALA A 118 2.21 24.57 33.41
N LYS A 119 3.54 24.48 33.61
CA LYS A 119 4.42 23.57 32.85
C LYS A 119 4.03 22.11 33.02
N LEU A 120 3.65 21.68 34.22
CA LEU A 120 3.18 20.32 34.48
C LEU A 120 1.92 19.99 33.68
N THR A 121 0.97 20.94 33.55
CA THR A 121 -0.20 20.73 32.67
C THR A 121 0.14 20.70 31.18
N GLU A 122 1.18 21.43 30.75
CA GLU A 122 1.64 21.42 29.36
C GLU A 122 2.39 20.12 29.02
N VAL A 123 3.29 19.69 29.89
CA VAL A 123 4.01 18.41 29.79
C VAL A 123 3.03 17.23 29.85
N GLY A 124 2.02 17.26 30.72
CA GLY A 124 0.97 16.25 30.79
C GLY A 124 0.11 16.16 29.51
N LYS A 125 -0.19 17.28 28.86
CA LYS A 125 -0.85 17.29 27.54
C LYS A 125 0.04 16.69 26.46
N ALA A 126 1.30 17.13 26.38
CA ALA A 126 2.27 16.59 25.43
C ALA A 126 2.52 15.09 25.63
N ARG A 127 2.43 14.61 26.87
CA ARG A 127 2.47 13.20 27.22
C ARG A 127 1.27 12.45 26.66
N SER A 128 0.04 12.91 26.94
CA SER A 128 -1.19 12.30 26.39
C SER A 128 -1.13 12.21 24.87
N GLU A 129 -0.75 13.29 24.19
CA GLU A 129 -0.62 13.32 22.72
C GLU A 129 0.45 12.37 22.16
N LEU A 130 1.43 11.93 22.96
CA LEU A 130 2.42 10.92 22.58
C LEU A 130 1.94 9.51 22.92
N GLU A 131 1.20 9.33 24.01
CA GLU A 131 0.54 8.07 24.38
C GLU A 131 -0.53 7.70 23.33
N ASP A 132 -1.34 8.65 22.87
CA ASP A 132 -2.32 8.46 21.79
C ASP A 132 -1.65 8.03 20.47
N LYS A 133 -0.59 8.73 20.05
CA LYS A 133 0.20 8.38 18.85
C LYS A 133 0.88 7.02 18.98
N TRP A 134 1.33 6.64 20.18
CA TRP A 134 1.89 5.31 20.44
C TRP A 134 0.81 4.22 20.35
N LEU A 135 -0.41 4.50 20.84
CA LEU A 135 -1.55 3.59 20.71
C LEU A 135 -1.90 3.34 19.23
N GLU A 136 -2.01 4.41 18.43
CA GLU A 136 -2.26 4.34 16.99
C GLU A 136 -1.18 3.52 16.26
N LEU A 137 0.10 3.86 16.46
CA LEU A 137 1.23 3.17 15.81
C LEU A 137 1.38 1.70 16.26
N SER A 138 1.05 1.37 17.51
CA SER A 138 1.09 0.00 18.01
C SER A 138 -0.10 -0.84 17.55
N GLY A 139 -1.25 -0.21 17.27
CA GLY A 139 -2.41 -0.82 16.61
C GLY A 139 -2.08 -1.28 15.19
N GLN A 140 -1.44 -0.39 14.41
CA GLN A 140 -1.00 -0.66 13.02
C GLN A 140 0.03 -1.80 12.84
N ILE A 141 0.57 -2.37 13.94
CA ILE A 141 1.48 -3.53 13.92
C ILE A 141 0.74 -4.85 14.23
N LYS A 142 -0.50 -4.79 14.72
CA LYS A 142 -1.28 -5.96 15.15
C LYS A 142 -2.32 -6.45 14.13
N GLU A 143 -2.73 -5.60 13.20
CA GLU A 143 -3.44 -5.98 11.96
C GLU A 143 -2.44 -6.47 10.89
#